data_AF-A0AAD6NX46-F1
#
_entry.id   AF-A0AAD6NX46-F1
#
_cell.length_a   1.000
_cell.length_b   1.000
_cell.length_c   1.000
_cell.angle_alpha   90.00
_cell.angle_beta   90.00
_cell.angle_gamma   90.00
#
_symmetry.space_group_name_H-M   'P 1'
#
loop_
_entity.id
_entity.type
_entity.pdbx_description
1 polymer ?
#
loop_
_entity_poly.entity_id
_entity_poly.type
_entity_poly.pdbx_seq_one_letter_code
_entity_poly.pdbx_strand_id
1 'polypeptide(L)'
;MHALNNKEEQLNSHHCLFQFLNCSMEHTLSKYGSGLDLDYNDRPSDDHGAEHPNSAEVNAVKDELSKLRLTCLQMMGQQLDGLSFKDLQNLEHQLSAGLLSVKNRKEQMLMDQLKKSKMQEQKATLENECMRRQIEELKRGSRPKSAFLELSPLDRRFSVASSKPDSNHKPQEEDDLSDTSLHLGLQKNRTHENLAILRSS
;
A
#
# COMPACT_ATOMS: atom_id res chain seq x y z
N MET A 1 1.27 -63.31 -20.12
CA MET A 1 2.48 -62.57 -19.70
C MET A 1 2.54 -61.18 -20.32
N HIS A 2 2.58 -61.02 -21.66
CA HIS A 2 2.71 -59.70 -22.31
C HIS A 2 1.60 -58.67 -22.02
N ALA A 3 0.34 -59.11 -21.84
CA ALA A 3 -0.78 -58.18 -21.57
C ALA A 3 -0.80 -57.62 -20.14
N LEU A 4 -0.12 -58.25 -19.19
CA LEU A 4 -0.03 -57.78 -17.79
C LEU A 4 1.06 -56.72 -17.65
N ASN A 5 2.18 -56.89 -18.35
CA ASN A 5 3.31 -55.95 -18.34
C ASN A 5 2.91 -54.56 -18.89
N ASN A 6 2.08 -54.54 -19.93
CA ASN A 6 1.57 -53.29 -20.53
C ASN A 6 0.57 -52.56 -19.61
N LYS A 7 -0.18 -53.31 -18.78
CA LYS A 7 -1.06 -52.72 -17.75
C LYS A 7 -0.27 -52.14 -16.58
N GLU A 8 0.83 -52.78 -16.17
CA GLU A 8 1.71 -52.24 -15.11
C GLU A 8 2.48 -51.00 -15.57
N GLU A 9 2.98 -50.95 -16.82
CA GLU A 9 3.60 -49.75 -17.39
C GLU A 9 2.62 -48.58 -17.51
N GLN A 10 1.37 -48.84 -17.93
CA GLN A 10 0.32 -47.81 -17.93
C GLN A 10 -0.04 -47.33 -16.52
N LEU A 11 -0.12 -48.24 -15.54
CA LEU A 11 -0.44 -47.86 -14.15
C LEU A 11 0.67 -46.98 -13.55
N ASN A 12 1.93 -47.32 -13.79
CA ASN A 12 3.08 -46.56 -13.31
C ASN A 12 3.18 -45.18 -13.97
N SER A 13 2.89 -45.08 -15.28
CA SER A 13 2.83 -43.80 -15.98
C SER A 13 1.71 -42.91 -15.43
N HIS A 14 0.52 -43.49 -15.17
CA HIS A 14 -0.61 -42.74 -14.61
C HIS A 14 -0.37 -42.29 -13.16
N HIS A 15 0.28 -43.12 -12.33
CA HIS A 15 0.69 -42.75 -10.96
C HIS A 15 1.76 -41.65 -10.97
N CYS A 16 2.71 -41.70 -11.92
CA CYS A 16 3.73 -40.67 -12.09
C CYS A 16 3.11 -39.32 -12.50
N LEU A 17 2.19 -39.33 -13.48
CA LEU A 17 1.44 -38.14 -13.88
C LEU A 17 0.58 -37.58 -12.74
N PHE A 18 -0.05 -38.46 -11.95
CA PHE A 18 -0.84 -38.06 -10.78
C PHE A 18 0.02 -37.43 -9.69
N GLN A 19 1.22 -37.94 -9.45
CA GLN A 19 2.16 -37.37 -8.47
C GLN A 19 2.66 -35.98 -8.91
N PHE A 20 2.89 -35.80 -10.21
CA PHE A 20 3.30 -34.51 -10.78
C PHE A 20 2.19 -33.46 -10.72
N LEU A 21 0.93 -33.87 -10.93
CA LEU A 21 -0.24 -33.00 -10.92
C LEU A 21 -0.83 -32.73 -9.54
N ASN A 22 -0.56 -33.58 -8.53
CA ASN A 22 -0.98 -33.37 -7.14
C ASN A 22 0.04 -32.60 -6.29
N CYS A 23 1.14 -32.17 -6.88
CA CYS A 23 2.04 -31.26 -6.20
C CYS A 23 1.29 -29.92 -6.00
N SER A 24 1.02 -29.54 -4.76
CA SER A 24 0.32 -28.28 -4.44
C SER A 24 0.93 -27.13 -5.25
N MET A 25 0.09 -26.24 -5.77
CA MET A 25 0.55 -25.02 -6.43
C MET A 25 1.52 -24.26 -5.53
N GLU A 26 1.30 -24.28 -4.20
CA GLU A 26 2.23 -23.71 -3.22
C GLU A 26 3.58 -24.43 -3.19
N HIS A 27 3.62 -25.75 -3.35
CA HIS A 27 4.89 -26.49 -3.41
C HIS A 27 5.66 -26.12 -4.69
N THR A 28 4.96 -26.04 -5.82
CA THR A 28 5.57 -25.60 -7.09
C THR A 28 6.06 -24.16 -6.99
N LEU A 29 5.23 -23.25 -6.47
CA LEU A 29 5.59 -21.85 -6.26
C LEU A 29 6.70 -21.68 -5.22
N SER A 30 6.77 -22.51 -4.17
CA SER A 30 7.82 -22.44 -3.15
C SER A 30 9.17 -22.95 -3.68
N LYS A 31 9.14 -24.01 -4.51
CA LYS A 31 10.34 -24.53 -5.19
C LYS A 31 10.98 -23.52 -6.14
N TYR A 32 10.18 -22.68 -6.80
CA TYR A 32 10.69 -21.69 -7.76
C TYR A 32 10.71 -20.23 -7.25
N GLY A 33 9.93 -19.92 -6.21
CA GLY A 33 9.85 -18.58 -5.61
C GLY A 33 11.01 -18.25 -4.67
N SER A 34 11.75 -19.26 -4.22
CA SER A 34 12.95 -19.14 -3.38
C SER A 34 14.18 -18.55 -4.11
N GLY A 35 14.08 -18.28 -5.42
CA GLY A 35 15.14 -17.62 -6.21
C GLY A 35 15.13 -16.09 -6.18
N LEU A 36 14.15 -15.47 -5.51
CA LEU A 36 13.98 -14.01 -5.49
C LEU A 36 14.72 -13.31 -4.35
N ASP A 37 15.29 -14.06 -3.41
CA ASP A 37 16.01 -13.47 -2.29
C ASP A 37 17.47 -13.20 -2.66
N LEU A 38 17.92 -11.95 -2.44
CA LEU A 38 19.33 -11.56 -2.62
C LEU A 38 20.23 -12.24 -1.57
N ASP A 39 19.65 -12.86 -0.54
CA ASP A 39 20.34 -13.48 0.60
C ASP A 39 20.65 -14.97 0.40
N TYR A 40 20.91 -15.40 -0.84
CA TYR A 40 21.26 -16.79 -1.12
C TYR A 40 22.68 -17.09 -0.63
N ASN A 41 22.76 -17.38 0.67
CA ASN A 41 23.92 -17.99 1.27
C ASN A 41 24.10 -19.39 0.66
N ASP A 42 25.35 -19.72 0.40
CA ASP A 42 25.84 -20.90 -0.32
C ASP A 42 25.27 -22.21 0.25
N ARG A 43 24.12 -22.66 -0.28
CA ARG A 43 23.62 -24.01 0.00
C ARG A 43 24.33 -24.96 -0.97
N PRO A 44 25.12 -25.93 -0.49
CA PRO A 44 25.66 -26.96 -1.37
C PRO A 44 24.47 -27.78 -1.86
N SER A 45 24.16 -27.65 -3.16
CA SER A 45 23.31 -28.62 -3.84
C SER A 45 23.99 -29.98 -3.71
N ASP A 46 23.30 -30.91 -3.09
CA ASP A 46 23.71 -32.31 -2.98
C ASP A 46 23.91 -32.85 -4.41
N ASP A 47 25.17 -33.15 -4.71
CA ASP A 47 25.67 -33.55 -6.02
C ASP A 47 25.23 -34.99 -6.30
N HIS A 48 24.14 -35.15 -7.06
CA HIS A 48 23.89 -36.39 -7.78
C HIS A 48 24.55 -36.26 -9.14
N GLY A 49 25.76 -36.82 -9.21
CA GLY A 49 26.63 -36.86 -10.37
C GLY A 49 25.89 -37.24 -11.66
N ALA A 50 25.70 -36.24 -12.51
CA ALA A 50 25.55 -36.38 -13.94
C ALA A 50 26.23 -35.16 -14.54
N GLU A 51 27.40 -35.37 -15.14
CA GLU A 51 28.12 -34.35 -15.88
C GLU A 51 27.22 -33.80 -17.00
N HIS A 52 26.56 -32.66 -16.72
CA HIS A 52 25.81 -31.95 -17.73
C HIS A 52 26.80 -31.30 -18.71
N PRO A 53 26.69 -31.54 -20.04
CA PRO A 53 27.54 -30.90 -21.05
C PRO A 53 27.41 -29.37 -21.08
N ASN A 54 26.45 -28.80 -20.32
CA ASN A 54 26.20 -27.37 -20.19
C ASN A 54 26.80 -26.76 -18.92
N SER A 55 27.67 -27.48 -18.20
CA SER A 55 28.32 -26.97 -16.96
C SER A 55 29.02 -25.64 -17.16
N ALA A 56 29.69 -25.41 -18.30
CA ALA A 56 30.35 -24.15 -18.60
C ALA A 56 29.38 -22.96 -18.72
N GLU A 57 28.24 -23.15 -19.41
CA GLU A 57 27.20 -22.12 -19.53
C GLU A 57 26.54 -21.83 -18.18
N VAL A 58 26.25 -22.88 -17.39
CA VAL A 58 25.69 -22.75 -16.04
C VAL A 58 26.64 -21.98 -15.12
N ASN A 59 27.94 -22.28 -15.18
CA ASN A 59 28.95 -21.57 -14.40
C ASN A 59 29.08 -20.10 -14.84
N ALA A 60 29.05 -19.82 -16.14
CA ALA A 60 29.08 -18.44 -16.64
C ALA A 60 27.89 -17.61 -16.15
N VAL A 61 26.69 -18.18 -16.15
CA VAL A 61 25.48 -17.52 -15.61
C VAL A 61 25.60 -17.32 -14.09
N LYS A 62 26.15 -18.30 -13.36
CA LYS A 62 26.37 -18.18 -11.91
C LYS A 62 27.37 -17.06 -11.58
N ASP A 63 28.42 -16.90 -12.38
CA ASP A 63 29.41 -15.83 -12.23
C ASP A 63 28.79 -14.46 -12.50
N GLU A 64 27.98 -14.34 -13.56
CA GLU A 64 27.27 -13.09 -13.87
C GLU A 64 26.29 -12.71 -12.75
N LEU A 65 25.53 -13.68 -12.23
CA LEU A 65 24.63 -13.47 -11.10
C LEU A 65 25.40 -12.98 -9.86
N SER A 66 26.56 -13.58 -9.58
CA SER A 66 27.40 -13.21 -8.44
C SER A 66 27.94 -11.78 -8.59
N LYS A 67 28.38 -11.38 -9.79
CA LYS A 67 28.81 -10.01 -10.10
C LYS A 67 27.67 -9.01 -9.95
N LEU A 68 26.47 -9.36 -10.43
CA LEU A 68 25.29 -8.51 -10.31
C LEU A 68 24.91 -8.30 -8.85
N ARG A 69 24.90 -9.36 -8.04
CA ARG A 69 24.64 -9.29 -6.60
C ARG A 69 25.66 -8.41 -5.88
N LEU A 70 26.95 -8.58 -6.15
CA LEU A 70 28.00 -7.73 -5.60
C LEU A 70 27.76 -6.26 -5.96
N THR A 71 27.42 -5.98 -7.22
CA THR A 71 27.12 -4.62 -7.69
C THR A 71 25.92 -4.03 -6.93
N CYS A 72 24.85 -4.79 -6.72
CA CYS A 72 23.70 -4.35 -5.93
C CYS A 72 24.08 -4.04 -4.47
N LEU A 73 24.87 -4.90 -3.83
CA LEU A 73 25.38 -4.68 -2.47
C LEU A 73 26.22 -3.40 -2.39
N GLN A 74 27.12 -3.19 -3.35
CA GLN A 74 27.92 -1.98 -3.46
C GLN A 74 27.05 -0.73 -3.64
N MET A 75 26.04 -0.77 -4.51
CA MET A 75 25.08 0.33 -4.65
C MET A 75 24.29 0.61 -3.36
N MET A 76 24.13 -0.38 -2.47
CA MET A 76 23.56 -0.22 -1.13
C MET A 76 24.59 0.22 -0.07
N GLY A 77 25.84 0.46 -0.45
CA GLY A 77 26.91 0.86 0.46
C GLY A 77 27.55 -0.30 1.24
N GLN A 78 27.38 -1.54 0.78
CA GLN A 78 27.93 -2.75 1.39
C GLN A 78 29.04 -3.35 0.51
N GLN A 79 29.93 -4.17 1.08
CA GLN A 79 31.03 -4.84 0.33
C GLN A 79 31.84 -3.89 -0.57
N LEU A 80 32.22 -2.73 0.00
CA LEU A 80 33.01 -1.70 -0.67
C LEU A 80 34.52 -1.97 -0.59
N ASP A 81 34.92 -2.98 0.18
CA ASP A 81 36.31 -3.40 0.30
C ASP A 81 36.88 -3.80 -1.06
N GLY A 82 38.08 -3.33 -1.38
CA GLY A 82 38.74 -3.59 -2.67
C GLY A 82 38.37 -2.62 -3.80
N LEU A 83 37.42 -1.70 -3.60
CA LEU A 83 37.20 -0.59 -4.52
C LEU A 83 38.27 0.48 -4.36
N SER A 84 38.75 1.04 -5.48
CA SER A 84 39.64 2.19 -5.42
C SER A 84 38.87 3.46 -5.04
N PHE A 85 39.58 4.50 -4.59
CA PHE A 85 38.96 5.80 -4.36
C PHE A 85 38.22 6.34 -5.59
N LYS A 86 38.74 6.08 -6.79
CA LYS A 86 38.10 6.49 -8.04
C LYS A 86 36.79 5.74 -8.29
N ASP A 87 36.76 4.45 -7.97
CA ASP A 87 35.55 3.63 -8.11
C ASP A 87 34.48 4.06 -7.11
N LEU A 88 34.87 4.39 -5.87
CA LEU A 88 33.97 4.94 -4.86
C LEU A 88 33.37 6.29 -5.30
N GLN A 89 34.18 7.20 -5.85
CA GLN A 89 33.66 8.46 -6.41
C GLN A 89 32.69 8.23 -7.56
N ASN A 90 32.97 7.26 -8.45
CA ASN A 90 32.08 6.92 -9.55
C ASN A 90 30.77 6.32 -9.03
N LEU A 91 30.81 5.50 -7.98
CA LEU A 91 29.63 4.91 -7.34
C LEU A 91 28.76 5.98 -6.68
N GLU A 92 29.38 6.89 -5.92
CA GLU A 92 28.69 8.04 -5.31
C GLU A 92 28.01 8.92 -6.36
N HIS A 93 28.72 9.20 -7.47
CA HIS A 93 28.16 9.97 -8.58
C HIS A 93 26.93 9.28 -9.20
N GLN A 94 27.02 7.97 -9.45
CA GLN A 94 25.90 7.18 -9.98
C GLN A 94 24.69 7.19 -9.04
N LEU A 95 24.91 6.98 -7.74
CA LEU A 95 23.84 7.02 -6.75
C LEU A 95 23.21 8.42 -6.65
N SER A 96 24.02 9.46 -6.66
CA SER A 96 23.56 10.85 -6.61
C SER A 96 22.72 11.22 -7.84
N ALA A 97 23.18 10.85 -9.04
CA ALA A 97 22.45 11.07 -10.29
C ALA A 97 21.14 10.27 -10.33
N GLY A 98 21.16 9.01 -9.91
CA GLY A 98 19.98 8.15 -9.80
C GLY A 98 18.94 8.72 -8.82
N LEU A 99 19.39 9.15 -7.64
CA LEU A 99 18.53 9.77 -6.64
C LEU A 99 17.87 11.05 -7.16
N LEU A 100 18.64 11.91 -7.83
CA LEU A 100 18.13 13.14 -8.44
C LEU A 100 17.08 12.83 -9.52
N SER A 101 17.34 11.83 -10.38
CA SER A 101 16.40 11.38 -11.40
C SER A 101 15.07 10.90 -10.80
N VAL A 102 15.14 10.05 -9.76
CA VAL A 102 13.96 9.56 -9.05
C VAL A 102 13.19 10.72 -8.40
N LYS A 103 13.89 11.65 -7.74
CA LYS A 103 13.28 12.84 -7.14
C LYS A 103 12.53 13.67 -8.18
N ASN A 104 13.19 14.01 -9.29
CA ASN A 104 12.61 14.83 -10.35
C ASN A 104 11.38 14.15 -10.95
N ARG A 105 11.42 12.83 -11.17
CA ARG A 105 10.27 12.08 -11.67
C ARG A 105 9.10 12.11 -10.69
N LYS A 106 9.37 11.91 -9.39
CA LYS A 106 8.33 11.98 -8.34
C LYS A 106 7.70 13.37 -8.27
N GLU A 107 8.53 14.42 -8.33
CA GLU A 107 8.08 15.81 -8.31
C GLU A 107 7.20 16.13 -9.52
N GLN A 108 7.64 15.73 -10.72
CA GLN A 108 6.84 15.90 -11.94
C GLN A 108 5.46 15.21 -11.82
N MET A 109 5.44 13.95 -11.35
CA MET A 109 4.19 13.22 -11.15
C MET A 109 3.25 13.91 -10.14
N LEU A 110 3.79 14.46 -9.05
CA LEU A 110 3.01 15.19 -8.06
C LEU A 110 2.44 16.50 -8.62
N MET A 111 3.25 17.23 -9.39
CA MET A 111 2.83 18.46 -10.06
C MET A 111 1.72 18.20 -11.08
N ASP A 112 1.81 17.11 -11.84
CA ASP A 112 0.77 16.72 -12.79
C ASP A 112 -0.54 16.34 -12.08
N GLN A 113 -0.46 15.61 -10.96
CA GLN A 113 -1.62 15.30 -10.14
C GLN A 113 -2.26 16.56 -9.54
N LEU A 114 -1.44 17.49 -9.02
CA LEU A 114 -1.92 18.76 -8.49
C LEU A 114 -2.64 19.57 -9.56
N LYS A 115 -2.08 19.66 -10.77
CA LYS A 115 -2.70 20.36 -11.90
C LYS A 115 -4.03 19.74 -12.29
N LYS A 116 -4.09 18.40 -12.38
CA LYS A 116 -5.34 17.69 -12.68
C LYS A 116 -6.40 17.94 -11.61
N SER A 117 -6.02 17.89 -10.34
CA SER A 117 -6.93 18.16 -9.21
C SER A 117 -7.49 19.58 -9.26
N LYS A 118 -6.63 20.59 -9.46
CA LYS A 118 -7.08 21.99 -9.60
C LYS A 118 -8.03 22.21 -10.77
N MET A 119 -7.80 21.56 -11.91
CA MET A 119 -8.72 21.65 -13.04
C MET A 119 -10.10 21.03 -12.71
N GLN A 120 -10.11 19.91 -11.98
CA GLN A 120 -11.35 19.26 -11.55
C GLN A 120 -12.11 20.11 -10.51
N GLU A 121 -11.40 20.71 -9.56
CA GLU A 121 -11.95 21.65 -8.58
C GLU A 121 -12.60 22.86 -9.27
N GLN A 122 -11.91 23.47 -10.23
CA GLN A 122 -12.44 24.59 -11.01
C GLN A 122 -13.71 24.20 -11.77
N LYS A 123 -13.69 23.04 -12.45
CA LYS A 123 -14.86 22.53 -13.18
C LYS A 123 -16.05 22.32 -12.24
N ALA A 124 -15.84 21.64 -11.11
CA ALA A 124 -16.89 21.37 -10.13
C ALA A 124 -17.43 22.67 -9.51
N THR A 125 -16.57 23.66 -9.27
CA THR A 125 -16.97 24.97 -8.74
C THR A 125 -17.87 25.70 -9.73
N LEU A 126 -17.49 25.75 -11.01
CA LEU A 126 -18.31 26.37 -12.06
C LEU A 126 -19.67 25.67 -12.24
N GLU A 127 -19.68 24.34 -12.22
CA GLU A 127 -20.92 23.55 -12.27
C GLU A 127 -21.82 23.84 -11.06
N ASN A 128 -21.24 23.88 -9.85
CA ASN A 128 -21.97 24.20 -8.62
C ASN A 128 -22.53 25.63 -8.65
N GLU A 129 -21.78 26.62 -9.12
CA GLU A 129 -22.27 27.99 -9.28
C GLU A 129 -23.42 28.08 -10.29
N CYS A 130 -23.33 27.33 -11.40
CA CYS A 130 -24.38 27.26 -12.40
C CYS A 130 -25.67 26.67 -11.81
N MET A 131 -25.56 25.55 -11.09
CA MET A 131 -26.71 24.92 -10.43
C MET A 131 -27.33 25.84 -9.37
N ARG A 132 -26.52 26.54 -8.56
CA ARG A 132 -27.02 27.53 -7.59
C ARG A 132 -27.81 28.64 -8.26
N ARG A 133 -27.31 29.18 -9.39
CA ARG A 133 -28.02 30.18 -10.19
C ARG A 133 -29.36 29.66 -10.73
N GLN A 134 -29.38 28.44 -11.28
CA GLN A 134 -30.63 27.82 -11.77
C GLN A 134 -31.65 27.63 -10.64
N ILE A 135 -31.22 27.21 -9.45
CA ILE A 135 -32.10 27.08 -8.28
C ILE A 135 -32.69 28.44 -7.88
N GLU A 136 -31.89 29.51 -7.90
CA GLU A 136 -32.37 30.85 -7.59
C GLU A 136 -33.38 31.36 -8.62
N GLU A 137 -33.15 31.12 -9.91
CA GLU A 137 -34.08 31.47 -10.99
C GLU A 137 -35.42 30.73 -10.87
N LEU A 138 -35.39 29.42 -10.62
CA LEU A 138 -36.60 28.62 -10.39
C LEU A 138 -37.36 29.09 -9.15
N LYS A 139 -36.67 29.46 -8.07
CA LYS A 139 -37.29 30.06 -6.87
C LYS A 139 -37.94 31.42 -7.15
N ARG A 140 -37.36 32.23 -8.05
CA ARG A 140 -37.93 33.53 -8.45
C ARG A 140 -39.13 33.37 -9.39
N GLY A 141 -39.11 32.38 -10.29
CA GLY A 141 -40.23 32.04 -11.17
C GLY A 141 -41.40 31.36 -10.44
N SER A 142 -41.10 30.59 -9.39
CA SER A 142 -42.07 30.00 -8.46
C SER A 142 -42.32 30.94 -7.28
N ARG A 143 -42.97 32.08 -7.53
CA ARG A 143 -43.65 32.81 -6.44
C ARG A 143 -44.99 32.11 -6.19
N PRO A 144 -45.21 31.43 -5.05
CA PRO A 144 -46.57 31.15 -4.65
C PRO A 144 -47.26 32.50 -4.38
N LYS A 145 -48.29 32.81 -5.17
CA LYS A 145 -49.37 33.67 -4.70
C LYS A 145 -50.09 32.92 -3.59
N SER A 146 -49.55 32.94 -2.39
CA SER A 146 -50.31 32.67 -1.19
C SER A 146 -49.61 33.36 -0.04
N ALA A 147 -50.27 34.40 0.47
CA ALA A 147 -50.07 34.85 1.83
C ALA A 147 -50.23 33.66 2.79
N PHE A 148 -49.56 33.76 3.94
CA PHE A 148 -49.75 32.89 5.10
C PHE A 148 -49.06 31.52 5.02
N LEU A 149 -47.78 31.49 5.43
CA LEU A 149 -47.34 30.82 6.67
C LEU A 149 -45.83 31.03 6.79
N GLU A 150 -45.50 32.09 7.50
CA GLU A 150 -44.20 32.36 8.06
C GLU A 150 -43.90 31.27 9.09
N LEU A 151 -43.19 30.22 8.68
CA LEU A 151 -42.54 29.33 9.64
C LEU A 151 -41.21 29.96 10.03
N SER A 152 -41.31 30.91 10.95
CA SER A 152 -40.20 31.38 11.77
C SER A 152 -39.63 30.21 12.58
N PRO A 153 -38.30 30.07 12.74
CA PRO A 153 -37.74 29.14 13.71
C PRO A 153 -38.19 29.57 15.10
N LEU A 154 -39.11 28.80 15.70
CA LEU A 154 -39.64 29.02 17.03
C LEU A 154 -38.51 29.03 18.07
N ASP A 155 -38.17 30.23 18.53
CA ASP A 155 -37.66 30.48 19.88
C ASP A 155 -38.65 29.92 20.91
N ARG A 156 -38.59 28.62 21.17
CA ARG A 156 -39.34 27.99 22.25
C ARG A 156 -38.54 28.15 23.54
N ARG A 157 -38.62 29.36 24.09
CA ARG A 157 -38.39 29.62 25.52
C ARG A 157 -39.25 28.66 26.32
N PHE A 158 -38.63 27.82 27.14
CA PHE A 158 -39.29 27.32 28.34
C PHE A 158 -38.74 28.08 29.53
N SER A 159 -39.60 28.94 30.08
CA SER A 159 -39.45 29.49 31.42
C SER A 159 -39.31 28.33 32.40
N VAL A 160 -38.14 28.32 33.03
CA VAL A 160 -37.76 27.50 34.18
C VAL A 160 -38.74 27.75 35.32
N ALA A 161 -39.57 26.74 35.60
CA ALA A 161 -40.31 26.62 36.85
C ALA A 161 -39.55 25.66 37.77
N SER A 162 -38.68 26.25 38.58
CA SER A 162 -38.27 25.85 39.93
C SER A 162 -38.44 24.37 40.33
N SER A 163 -37.33 23.64 40.32
CA SER A 163 -36.82 23.07 41.57
C SER A 163 -35.29 23.05 41.58
N LYS A 164 -34.74 23.76 42.56
CA LYS A 164 -33.37 23.63 43.06
C LYS A 164 -33.19 22.19 43.59
N PRO A 165 -31.96 21.64 43.55
CA PRO A 165 -31.09 21.85 44.70
C PRO A 165 -29.73 22.43 44.31
N ASP A 166 -29.17 23.17 45.26
CA ASP A 166 -27.79 23.66 45.27
C ASP A 166 -26.79 22.57 44.87
N SER A 167 -25.99 22.84 43.83
CA SER A 167 -24.53 23.01 43.96
C SER A 167 -23.96 23.38 42.58
N ASN A 168 -23.19 24.46 42.57
CA ASN A 168 -22.85 25.30 41.42
C ASN A 168 -22.06 24.64 40.27
N HIS A 169 -22.45 25.02 39.05
CA HIS A 169 -21.69 25.08 37.78
C HIS A 169 -21.39 23.78 36.98
N LYS A 170 -22.28 23.48 36.01
CA LYS A 170 -22.10 22.70 34.75
C LYS A 170 -21.70 23.68 33.60
N PRO A 171 -21.44 23.27 32.32
CA PRO A 171 -21.87 22.03 31.65
C PRO A 171 -20.73 21.31 30.87
N GLN A 172 -20.85 20.07 30.38
CA GLN A 172 -22.01 19.40 29.83
C GLN A 172 -21.65 17.91 29.62
N GLU A 173 -22.44 17.02 30.19
CA GLU A 173 -22.61 15.61 29.79
C GLU A 173 -24.01 15.56 29.16
N GLU A 174 -24.38 14.68 28.22
CA GLU A 174 -24.33 13.22 28.26
C GLU A 174 -24.62 12.68 26.84
N ASP A 175 -24.17 11.46 26.62
CA ASP A 175 -24.53 10.55 25.54
C ASP A 175 -26.04 10.36 25.37
N ASP A 176 -26.49 10.31 24.12
CA ASP A 176 -27.64 9.49 23.74
C ASP A 176 -27.35 8.82 22.39
N LEU A 177 -27.39 7.50 22.43
CA LEU A 177 -26.77 6.57 21.48
C LEU A 177 -27.63 6.34 20.24
N SER A 178 -27.04 6.48 19.04
CA SER A 178 -27.28 5.62 17.86
C SER A 178 -26.29 5.93 16.73
N ASP A 179 -25.05 5.49 16.91
CA ASP A 179 -24.02 5.49 15.88
C ASP A 179 -24.14 4.24 14.99
N THR A 180 -24.70 4.37 13.79
CA THR A 180 -24.55 3.34 12.75
C THR A 180 -23.23 3.54 11.99
N SER A 181 -22.12 3.22 12.65
CA SER A 181 -20.79 3.24 12.02
C SER A 181 -20.20 1.84 11.93
N LEU A 182 -20.08 1.29 10.72
CA LEU A 182 -19.36 0.05 10.41
C LEU A 182 -17.86 0.35 10.26
N HIS A 183 -17.01 -0.22 11.12
CA HIS A 183 -15.56 -0.14 11.02
C HIS A 183 -14.96 -1.47 10.53
N LEU A 184 -14.50 -1.51 9.28
CA LEU A 184 -13.72 -2.61 8.72
C LEU A 184 -12.23 -2.24 8.72
N GLY A 185 -11.44 -2.94 9.54
CA GLY A 185 -9.99 -3.06 9.33
C GLY A 185 -9.08 -2.47 10.43
N LEU A 186 -8.32 -3.39 11.04
CA LEU A 186 -7.00 -3.25 11.66
C LEU A 186 -6.88 -2.39 12.94
N GLN A 187 -6.94 -3.07 14.09
CA GLN A 187 -6.58 -2.52 15.40
C GLN A 187 -5.08 -2.18 15.44
N LYS A 188 -4.75 -0.90 15.66
CA LYS A 188 -3.40 -0.41 15.91
C LYS A 188 -3.20 -0.21 17.41
N ASN A 189 -2.35 -1.05 18.02
CA ASN A 189 -1.97 -0.96 19.44
C ASN A 189 -1.35 0.42 19.74
N ARG A 190 -1.92 1.14 20.72
CA ARG A 190 -1.40 2.39 21.26
C ARG A 190 -0.52 2.08 22.47
N THR A 191 0.79 2.25 22.33
CA THR A 191 1.71 2.39 23.48
C THR A 191 1.66 3.85 23.94
N HIS A 192 1.26 4.07 25.19
CA HIS A 192 1.37 5.38 25.85
C HIS A 192 2.78 5.51 26.44
N GLU A 193 3.65 6.28 25.79
CA GLU A 193 4.86 6.81 26.43
C GLU A 193 4.62 8.28 26.76
N ASN A 194 4.59 8.58 28.06
CA ASN A 194 4.52 9.94 28.59
C ASN A 194 5.89 10.62 28.42
N LEU A 195 5.99 11.57 27.51
CA LEU A 195 7.09 12.54 27.45
C LEU A 195 6.61 13.87 28.05
N ALA A 196 6.90 14.09 29.33
CA ALA A 196 6.80 15.39 29.96
C ALA A 196 8.17 16.09 29.84
N ILE A 197 8.29 17.05 28.91
CA ILE A 197 9.38 18.02 28.90
C ILE A 197 8.79 19.43 28.67
N LEU A 198 9.27 20.36 29.50
CA LEU A 198 9.15 21.83 29.50
C LEU A 198 7.91 22.49 30.13
N ARG A 199 8.11 22.99 31.37
CA ARG A 199 7.89 24.42 31.70
C ARG A 199 8.65 24.85 32.97
N SER A 200 9.74 25.60 32.74
CA SER A 200 10.13 26.84 33.43
C SER A 200 10.06 26.96 34.96
N SER A 201 11.22 26.96 35.61
CA SER A 201 11.76 28.07 36.43
C SER A 201 13.25 27.86 36.67
#